data_AF-A0A958GS34-F1
#
_entry.id   AF-A0A958GS34-F1
#
_cell.length_a   1.000
_cell.length_b   1.000
_cell.length_c   1.000
_cell.angle_alpha   90.00
_cell.angle_beta   90.00
_cell.angle_gamma   90.00
#
_symmetry.space_group_name_H-M   'P 1'
#
loop_
_entity.id
_entity.type
_entity.pdbx_description
1 polymer ?
#
loop_
_entity_poly.entity_id
_entity_poly.type
_entity_poly.pdbx_seq_one_letter_code
_entity_poly.pdbx_strand_id
1 'polypeptide(L)'
;VARTQQLVVPGRINPRTVQTELLGMRGKQLSRNEVKQWARETAQKLFGEALAELPIHGMRASGRTARQKQVPQDVIDALLIGAVAVARVQLSRSINSSLEAMFESRRQVPSRGGRRMNGWSAKDLAKLGHR
;
A
#
# COMPACT_ATOMS: atom_id res chain seq x y z
N VAL A 1 -16.14 16.93 8.41
CA VAL A 1 -17.29 16.36 7.65
C VAL A 1 -17.70 15.00 8.20
N ALA A 2 -16.93 13.91 8.03
CA ALA A 2 -17.36 12.58 8.52
C ALA A 2 -17.45 12.48 10.06
N ARG A 3 -16.42 12.95 10.80
CA ARG A 3 -16.43 12.96 12.28
C ARG A 3 -17.54 13.83 12.88
N THR A 4 -17.80 14.97 12.25
CA THR A 4 -18.88 15.90 12.62
C THR A 4 -20.27 15.33 12.34
N GLN A 5 -20.37 14.29 11.51
CA GLN A 5 -21.61 13.57 11.21
C GLN A 5 -21.69 12.21 11.93
N GLN A 6 -20.83 11.96 12.92
CA GLN A 6 -20.78 10.68 13.67
C GLN A 6 -20.59 9.44 12.79
N LEU A 7 -20.09 9.59 11.56
CA LEU A 7 -19.81 8.48 10.67
C LEU A 7 -18.52 7.78 11.10
N VAL A 8 -18.55 6.45 11.14
CA VAL A 8 -17.35 5.61 11.34
C VAL A 8 -16.49 5.74 10.08
N VAL A 9 -15.29 6.29 10.24
CA VAL A 9 -14.34 6.42 9.13
C VAL A 9 -13.45 5.18 9.15
N PRO A 10 -13.41 4.38 8.07
CA PRO A 10 -12.47 3.28 7.98
C PRO A 10 -11.03 3.79 8.21
N GLY A 11 -10.20 2.94 8.83
CA GLY A 11 -8.84 3.28 9.23
C GLY A 11 -7.97 3.90 8.12
N ARG A 12 -6.87 4.56 8.51
CA ARG A 12 -5.95 5.21 7.56
C ARG A 12 -5.13 4.17 6.79
N ILE A 13 -5.01 4.34 5.48
CA ILE A 13 -4.04 3.61 4.68
C ILE A 13 -2.66 4.23 4.89
N ASN A 14 -1.69 3.42 5.31
CA ASN A 14 -0.30 3.85 5.41
C ASN A 14 0.35 3.80 4.02
N PRO A 15 1.15 4.79 3.60
CA PRO A 15 1.89 4.73 2.33
C PRO A 15 2.72 3.45 2.15
N ARG A 16 3.22 2.86 3.24
CA ARG A 16 3.91 1.56 3.22
C ARG A 16 3.01 0.39 2.86
N THR A 17 1.70 0.49 3.11
CA THR A 17 0.71 -0.50 2.70
C THR A 17 0.70 -0.66 1.18
N VAL A 18 0.80 0.45 0.45
CA VAL A 18 0.92 0.43 -1.02
C VAL A 18 2.17 -0.36 -1.45
N GLN A 19 3.30 -0.15 -0.77
CA GLN A 19 4.55 -0.87 -1.07
C GLN A 19 4.40 -2.38 -0.85
N THR A 20 3.76 -2.79 0.25
CA THR A 20 3.65 -4.22 0.60
C THR A 20 2.54 -4.96 -0.13
N GLU A 21 1.40 -4.32 -0.39
CA GLU A 21 0.21 -4.94 -0.99
C GLU A 21 0.22 -4.84 -2.50
N LEU A 22 0.62 -3.70 -3.03
CA LEU A 22 0.49 -3.39 -4.46
C LEU A 22 1.83 -3.52 -5.20
N LEU A 23 2.95 -3.14 -4.58
CA LEU A 23 4.29 -3.31 -5.18
C LEU A 23 4.96 -4.64 -4.81
N GLY A 24 4.36 -5.44 -3.92
CA GLY A 24 4.93 -6.73 -3.48
C GLY A 24 6.28 -6.62 -2.75
N MET A 25 6.68 -5.40 -2.34
CA MET A 25 7.97 -5.15 -1.72
C MET A 25 7.95 -5.66 -0.28
N ARG A 26 8.67 -6.74 -0.02
CA ARG A 26 8.88 -7.32 1.32
C ARG A 26 10.37 -7.56 1.56
N GLY A 27 10.80 -7.46 2.81
CA GLY A 27 12.19 -7.73 3.19
C GLY A 27 13.06 -6.48 3.24
N LYS A 28 14.14 -6.46 2.45
CA LYS A 28 15.18 -5.40 2.51
C LYS A 28 14.59 -4.03 2.17
N GLN A 29 14.94 -3.02 2.97
CA GLN A 29 14.56 -1.63 2.70
C GLN A 29 15.19 -1.17 1.39
N LEU A 30 14.35 -0.95 0.37
CA LEU A 30 14.77 -0.38 -0.91
C LEU A 30 15.11 1.09 -0.76
N SER A 31 15.95 1.59 -1.67
CA SER A 31 16.23 3.01 -1.74
C SER A 31 14.98 3.79 -2.14
N ARG A 32 14.91 5.06 -1.71
CA ARG A 32 13.79 5.94 -2.04
C ARG A 32 13.58 6.09 -3.55
N ASN A 33 14.66 6.04 -4.33
CA ASN A 33 14.60 6.20 -5.78
C ASN A 33 13.97 4.97 -6.45
N GLU A 34 14.36 3.77 -6.01
CA GLU A 34 13.75 2.52 -6.49
C GLU A 34 12.24 2.50 -6.18
N VAL A 35 11.84 2.86 -4.95
CA VAL A 35 10.42 2.91 -4.57
C VAL A 35 9.63 3.85 -5.49
N LYS A 36 10.16 5.03 -5.80
CA LYS A 36 9.50 6.00 -6.69
C LYS A 36 9.39 5.48 -8.11
N GLN A 37 10.44 4.85 -8.62
CA GLN A 37 10.45 4.27 -9.96
C GLN A 37 9.40 3.16 -10.07
N TRP A 38 9.37 2.23 -9.14
CA TRP A 38 8.38 1.15 -9.10
C TRP A 38 6.95 1.67 -8.97
N ALA A 39 6.73 2.72 -8.17
CA ALA A 39 5.43 3.38 -8.06
C ALA A 39 4.97 3.95 -9.41
N ARG A 40 5.86 4.61 -10.14
CA ARG A 40 5.60 5.13 -11.49
C ARG A 40 5.28 4.02 -12.48
N GLU A 41 6.10 2.99 -12.53
CA GLU A 41 5.88 1.85 -13.42
C GLU A 41 4.56 1.14 -13.13
N THR A 42 4.22 0.99 -11.85
CA THR A 42 2.96 0.36 -11.46
C THR A 42 1.76 1.24 -11.79
N ALA A 43 1.84 2.54 -11.52
CA ALA A 43 0.79 3.47 -11.92
C ALA A 43 0.60 3.47 -13.44
N GLN A 44 1.68 3.46 -14.22
CA GLN A 44 1.61 3.36 -15.68
C GLN A 44 0.91 2.09 -16.14
N LYS A 45 1.16 0.95 -15.49
CA LYS A 45 0.49 -0.32 -15.80
C LYS A 45 -1.00 -0.33 -15.42
N LEU A 46 -1.35 0.28 -14.29
CA LEU A 46 -2.74 0.29 -13.79
C LEU A 46 -3.64 1.30 -14.50
N PHE A 47 -3.09 2.47 -14.85
CA PHE A 47 -3.88 3.60 -15.33
C PHE A 47 -3.57 3.97 -16.79
N GLY A 48 -2.46 3.49 -17.36
CA GLY A 48 -2.17 3.60 -18.79
C GLY A 48 -2.31 5.02 -19.34
N GLU A 49 -3.17 5.14 -20.35
CA GLU A 49 -3.47 6.40 -21.05
C GLU A 49 -4.18 7.42 -20.16
N ALA A 50 -4.96 6.98 -19.16
CA ALA A 50 -5.68 7.88 -18.26
C ALA A 50 -4.75 8.78 -17.43
N LEU A 51 -3.49 8.38 -17.23
CA LEU A 51 -2.48 9.25 -16.59
C LEU A 51 -2.10 10.45 -17.45
N ALA A 52 -2.09 10.29 -18.78
CA ALA A 52 -1.73 11.35 -19.72
C ALA A 52 -2.84 12.41 -19.84
N GLU A 53 -4.09 12.01 -19.56
CA GLU A 53 -5.27 12.86 -19.63
C GLU A 53 -5.53 13.64 -18.33
N LEU A 54 -4.77 13.38 -17.27
CA LEU A 54 -4.99 14.05 -15.99
C LEU A 54 -4.81 15.57 -16.11
N PRO A 55 -5.81 16.37 -15.69
CA PRO A 55 -5.72 17.82 -15.70
C PRO A 55 -4.85 18.28 -14.53
N ILE A 56 -3.52 18.21 -14.68
CA ILE A 56 -2.55 18.63 -13.67
C ILE A 56 -2.51 20.16 -13.63
N HIS A 57 -3.42 20.75 -12.84
CA HIS A 57 -3.49 22.19 -12.59
C HIS A 57 -2.23 22.62 -11.83
N GLY A 58 -1.45 23.54 -12.41
CA GLY A 58 -0.17 23.99 -11.86
C GLY A 58 1.03 23.79 -12.79
N MET A 59 0.88 23.00 -13.87
CA MET A 59 1.81 23.04 -15.00
C MET A 59 1.56 24.31 -15.81
N ARG A 60 2.00 25.46 -15.29
CA ARG A 60 2.19 26.66 -16.11
C ARG A 60 3.03 26.23 -17.31
N ALA A 61 2.54 26.53 -18.51
CA ALA A 61 3.25 26.41 -19.77
C ALA A 61 4.48 27.34 -19.78
N SER A 62 5.44 27.09 -18.88
CA SER A 62 6.69 27.81 -18.79
C SER A 62 7.66 27.14 -19.76
N GLY A 63 7.47 27.38 -21.05
CA GLY A 63 8.50 27.39 -22.11
C GLY A 63 9.48 26.22 -22.26
N ARG A 64 9.41 25.18 -21.43
CA ARG A 64 10.24 23.99 -21.52
C ARG A 64 9.51 23.05 -22.47
N THR A 65 10.13 22.91 -23.63
CA THR A 65 10.01 21.82 -24.59
C THR A 65 9.28 20.60 -24.03
N ALA A 66 8.39 20.03 -24.85
CA ALA A 66 7.55 18.85 -24.62
C ALA A 66 8.29 17.55 -24.20
N ARG A 67 9.53 17.63 -23.70
CA ARG A 67 10.24 16.57 -22.99
C ARG A 67 9.55 16.31 -21.64
N GLN A 68 8.56 15.44 -21.73
CA GLN A 68 7.95 14.64 -20.68
C GLN A 68 7.19 15.44 -19.63
N LYS A 69 5.89 15.65 -19.91
CA LYS A 69 4.86 15.86 -18.89
C LYS A 69 4.79 14.62 -17.99
N GLN A 70 5.77 14.46 -17.10
CA GLN A 70 5.72 13.39 -16.11
C GLN A 70 4.74 13.79 -15.02
N VAL A 71 3.84 12.88 -14.67
CA VAL A 71 2.90 13.07 -13.56
C VAL A 71 3.71 13.26 -12.27
N PRO A 72 3.39 14.29 -11.46
CA PRO A 72 4.00 14.51 -10.16
C PRO A 72 3.91 13.27 -9.25
N GLN A 73 4.92 13.04 -8.40
CA GLN A 73 5.00 11.83 -7.58
C GLN A 73 3.87 11.74 -6.53
N ASP A 74 3.46 12.86 -5.96
CA ASP A 74 2.35 12.98 -5.03
C ASP A 74 1.01 12.57 -5.66
N VAL A 75 0.78 12.91 -6.94
CA VAL A 75 -0.39 12.44 -7.69
C VAL A 75 -0.33 10.93 -7.87
N ILE A 76 0.84 10.39 -8.22
CA ILE A 76 1.05 8.93 -8.36
C ILE A 76 0.77 8.23 -7.03
N ASP A 77 1.33 8.73 -5.93
CA ASP A 77 1.16 8.15 -4.60
C ASP A 77 -0.32 8.18 -4.19
N ALA A 78 -1.04 9.29 -4.47
CA ALA A 78 -2.46 9.42 -4.20
C ALA A 78 -3.31 8.42 -5.02
N LEU A 79 -2.99 8.23 -6.30
CA LEU A 79 -3.67 7.25 -7.16
C LEU A 79 -3.48 5.82 -6.65
N LEU A 80 -2.25 5.46 -6.27
CA LEU A 80 -1.96 4.12 -5.76
C LEU A 80 -2.60 3.87 -4.39
N ILE A 81 -2.65 4.88 -3.50
CA ILE A 81 -3.41 4.79 -2.25
C ILE A 81 -4.90 4.58 -2.54
N GLY A 82 -5.45 5.33 -3.50
CA GLY A 82 -6.83 5.20 -3.95
C GLY A 82 -7.13 3.80 -4.50
N ALA A 83 -6.24 3.25 -5.34
CA ALA A 83 -6.37 1.91 -5.88
C ALA A 83 -6.44 0.84 -4.79
N VAL A 84 -5.56 0.93 -3.77
CA VAL A 84 -5.60 0.02 -2.61
C VAL A 84 -6.92 0.17 -1.83
N ALA A 85 -7.39 1.40 -1.63
CA ALA A 85 -8.66 1.64 -0.95
C ALA A 85 -9.85 1.00 -1.70
N VAL A 86 -9.92 1.20 -3.01
CA VAL A 86 -10.98 0.62 -3.86
C VAL A 86 -10.91 -0.90 -3.84
N ALA A 87 -9.72 -1.49 -3.94
CA ALA A 87 -9.54 -2.94 -3.87
C ALA A 87 -10.04 -3.52 -2.54
N ARG A 88 -9.76 -2.84 -1.41
CA ARG A 88 -10.24 -3.26 -0.08
C ARG A 88 -11.77 -3.15 0.06
N VAL A 89 -12.38 -2.11 -0.49
CA VAL A 89 -13.85 -1.97 -0.53
C VAL A 89 -14.49 -3.07 -1.38
N GLN A 90 -13.90 -3.37 -2.55
CA GLN A 90 -14.39 -4.46 -3.40
C GLN A 90 -14.25 -5.81 -2.70
N LEU A 91 -13.12 -6.04 -2.03
CA LEU A 91 -12.90 -7.26 -1.25
C LEU A 91 -13.91 -7.37 -0.10
N SER A 92 -14.15 -6.30 0.67
CA SER A 92 -15.12 -6.34 1.78
C SER A 92 -16.50 -6.82 1.31
N ARG A 93 -16.91 -6.36 0.13
CA ARG A 93 -18.18 -6.77 -0.51
C ARG A 93 -18.15 -8.23 -0.96
N SER A 94 -17.06 -8.73 -1.52
CA SER A 94 -16.98 -10.11 -2.01
C SER A 94 -16.92 -11.16 -0.91
N ILE A 95 -16.31 -10.83 0.24
CA ILE A 95 -16.19 -11.75 1.39
C ILE A 95 -17.20 -11.47 2.50
N ASN A 96 -18.20 -10.61 2.25
CA ASN A 96 -19.22 -10.18 3.22
C ASN A 96 -18.63 -9.76 4.58
N SER A 97 -17.54 -8.99 4.54
CA SER A 97 -16.83 -8.49 5.72
C SER A 97 -17.06 -6.99 5.90
N SER A 98 -16.94 -6.50 7.13
CA SER A 98 -17.09 -5.08 7.42
C SER A 98 -15.94 -4.26 6.83
N LEU A 99 -16.22 -2.99 6.48
CA LEU A 99 -15.19 -2.09 5.96
C LEU A 99 -14.13 -1.81 7.04
N GLU A 100 -14.53 -1.75 8.30
CA GLU A 100 -13.64 -1.57 9.44
C GLU A 100 -12.59 -2.68 9.49
N ALA A 101 -13.00 -3.94 9.32
CA ALA A 101 -12.09 -5.08 9.32
C ALA A 101 -11.08 -5.03 8.16
N MET A 102 -11.47 -4.50 6.99
CA MET A 102 -10.58 -4.38 5.83
C MET A 102 -9.60 -3.20 5.95
N PHE A 103 -9.96 -2.16 6.70
CA PHE A 103 -9.14 -0.96 6.87
C PHE A 103 -8.41 -0.88 8.21
N GLU A 104 -8.68 -1.80 9.13
CA GLU A 104 -7.86 -2.00 10.32
C GLU A 104 -6.45 -2.41 9.90
N SER A 105 -5.54 -1.43 9.90
CA SER A 105 -4.11 -1.70 9.89
C SER A 105 -3.84 -2.62 11.07
N ARG A 106 -3.48 -3.89 10.83
CA ARG A 106 -3.19 -4.90 11.88
C ARG A 106 -2.47 -4.23 13.05
N ARG A 107 -3.21 -3.83 14.09
CA ARG A 107 -2.67 -3.55 15.41
C ARG A 107 -2.48 -4.89 16.09
N GLN A 108 -1.64 -5.74 15.49
CA GLN A 108 -0.97 -6.79 16.23
C GLN A 108 0.42 -6.28 16.55
N VAL A 109 0.47 -5.30 17.45
CA VAL A 109 1.63 -5.23 18.34
C VAL A 109 1.26 -6.12 19.51
N PRO A 110 1.74 -7.38 19.59
CA PRO A 110 1.78 -8.01 20.88
C PRO A 110 2.65 -7.13 21.76
N SER A 111 2.00 -6.56 22.77
CA SER A 111 2.65 -5.96 23.93
C SER A 111 3.79 -6.87 24.39
N ARG A 112 4.92 -6.25 24.71
CA ARG A 112 6.14 -6.84 25.27
C ARG A 112 5.86 -8.09 26.12
N GLY A 113 6.48 -9.21 25.72
CA GLY A 113 6.70 -10.37 26.57
C GLY A 113 5.91 -11.62 26.15
N GLY A 114 6.57 -12.54 25.46
CA GLY A 114 6.07 -13.92 25.34
C GLY A 114 6.18 -14.52 23.94
N ARG A 115 7.21 -15.35 23.77
CA ARG A 115 7.37 -16.41 22.75
C ARG A 115 7.28 -16.01 21.27
N ARG A 116 8.44 -16.09 20.63
CA ARG A 116 8.63 -16.22 19.18
C ARG A 116 7.65 -17.25 18.61
N MET A 117 6.75 -16.78 17.74
CA MET A 117 6.15 -17.62 16.70
C MET A 117 7.20 -17.82 15.61
N ASN A 118 7.26 -19.04 15.07
CA ASN A 118 8.45 -19.74 14.53
C ASN A 118 9.20 -20.41 15.69
N GLY A 119 8.66 -21.45 16.33
CA GLY A 119 8.19 -22.68 15.70
C GLY A 119 9.34 -23.67 15.73
N TRP A 120 9.19 -24.76 16.49
CA TRP A 120 10.17 -25.80 16.85
C TRP A 120 11.11 -25.42 18.02
N SER A 121 10.91 -26.09 19.16
CA SER A 121 11.84 -26.02 20.28
C SER A 121 13.05 -26.93 20.04
N ALA A 122 14.16 -26.70 20.75
CA ALA A 122 15.32 -27.59 20.70
C ALA A 122 14.97 -29.05 21.04
N LYS A 123 13.93 -29.27 21.87
CA LYS A 123 13.40 -30.61 22.17
C LYS A 123 12.68 -31.24 20.99
N ASP A 124 12.04 -30.45 20.13
CA ASP A 124 11.35 -30.94 18.92
C ASP A 124 12.35 -31.29 17.83
N LEU A 125 13.47 -30.56 17.74
CA LEU A 125 14.58 -30.88 16.83
C LEU A 125 15.33 -32.14 17.27
N ALA A 126 15.54 -32.35 18.57
CA ALA A 126 16.19 -33.55 19.09
C ALA A 126 15.42 -34.85 18.77
N LYS A 127 14.09 -34.78 18.66
CA LYS A 127 13.24 -35.92 18.28
C LYS A 127 13.39 -36.35 16.82
N LEU A 128 13.85 -35.45 15.94
CA LEU A 128 14.06 -35.77 14.52
C LEU A 128 15.43 -36.39 14.23
N GLY A 129 16.40 -36.26 15.14
CA GLY A 129 17.79 -36.69 14.95
C GLY A 129 18.10 -38.15 15.33
N HIS A 130 17.11 -38.90 15.84
CA HIS A 130 17.28 -40.32 16.17
C HIS A 130 16.43 -41.19 15.23
N ARG A 131 16.96 -41.47 14.04
CA ARG A 131 16.65 -42.64 13.25
C ARG A 131 17.93 -43.13 12.58
#